data_AF-A0A844MWF4-F1
#
_entry.id   AF-A0A844MWF4-F1
#
_cell.length_a   1.000
_cell.length_b   1.000
_cell.length_c   1.000
_cell.angle_alpha   90.00
_cell.angle_beta   90.00
_cell.angle_gamma   90.00
#
_symmetry.space_group_name_H-M   'P 1'
#
loop_
_entity.id
_entity.type
_entity.pdbx_description
1 polymer ?
#
loop_
_entity_poly.entity_id
_entity_poly.type
_entity_poly.pdbx_seq_one_letter_code
_entity_poly.pdbx_strand_id
1 'polypeptide(L)' 'MKTIQELKTRIKELSKQSVEFSKKATEVCLTDREQAKQFRQQAREASKRCQILIQELKRQQV' A
#
# COMPACT_ATOMS: atom_id res chain seq x y z
N MET A 1 -9.01 -1.09 -19.92
CA MET A 1 -9.02 -1.80 -18.62
C MET A 1 -7.61 -2.27 -18.35
N LYS A 2 -7.15 -2.24 -17.09
CA LYS A 2 -5.89 -2.91 -16.73
C LYS A 2 -6.07 -4.42 -16.88
N THR A 3 -5.05 -5.12 -17.33
CA THR A 3 -5.11 -6.59 -17.41
C THR A 3 -5.13 -7.18 -16.00
N ILE A 4 -5.68 -8.38 -15.84
CA ILE A 4 -5.65 -9.14 -14.58
C ILE A 4 -4.22 -9.26 -14.04
N GLN A 5 -3.24 -9.44 -14.93
CA GLN A 5 -1.83 -9.54 -14.56
C GLN A 5 -1.27 -8.21 -14.04
N GLU A 6 -1.59 -7.09 -14.68
CA GLU A 6 -1.22 -5.75 -14.19
C GLU A 6 -1.82 -5.45 -12.82
N LEU A 7 -3.08 -5.83 -12.59
CA LEU A 7 -3.72 -5.68 -11.28
C LEU A 7 -2.98 -6.48 -10.21
N LYS A 8 -2.68 -7.75 -10.47
CA LYS A 8 -1.92 -8.61 -9.53
C LYS A 8 -0.53 -8.04 -9.23
N THR A 9 0.21 -7.62 -10.26
CA THR A 9 1.52 -7.00 -10.10
C THR A 9 1.42 -5.75 -9.23
N ARG A 10 0.45 -4.87 -9.52
CA ARG A 10 0.31 -3.62 -8.79
C ARG A 10 -0.14 -3.82 -7.34
N ILE A 11 -1.00 -4.80 -7.07
CA ILE A 11 -1.40 -5.21 -5.72
C ILE A 11 -0.16 -5.64 -4.91
N LYS A 12 0.73 -6.45 -5.52
CA LYS A 12 1.96 -6.92 -4.86
C LYS A 12 2.91 -5.77 -4.53
N GLU A 13 3.10 -4.85 -5.47
CA GLU A 13 3.92 -3.65 -5.27
C GLU A 13 3.38 -2.76 -4.14
N LEU A 14 2.09 -2.44 -4.18
CA LEU A 14 1.46 -1.59 -3.16
C LEU A 14 1.48 -2.24 -1.78
N SER A 15 1.31 -3.57 -1.71
CA SER A 15 1.44 -4.32 -0.46
C SER A 15 2.85 -4.23 0.12
N LYS A 16 3.88 -4.39 -0.73
CA LYS A 16 5.28 -4.21 -0.32
C LYS A 16 5.56 -2.78 0.17
N GLN A 17 5.10 -1.77 -0.57
CA GLN A 17 5.25 -0.36 -0.19
C GLN A 17 4.57 -0.05 1.14
N SER A 18 3.37 -0.57 1.38
CA SER A 18 2.65 -0.35 2.64
C SER A 18 3.43 -0.90 3.84
N VAL A 19 4.02 -2.10 3.70
CA VAL A 19 4.86 -2.70 4.73
C VAL A 19 6.15 -1.90 4.93
N GLU A 20 6.82 -1.49 3.86
CA GLU A 20 8.05 -0.69 3.94
C GLU A 20 7.83 0.65 4.64
N PHE A 21 6.75 1.37 4.29
CA PHE A 21 6.41 2.61 4.97
C PHE A 21 6.06 2.38 6.44
N SER A 22 5.38 1.28 6.78
CA SER A 22 5.07 0.94 8.18
C SER A 22 6.34 0.66 9.00
N LYS A 23 7.34 -0.01 8.40
CA LYS A 23 8.65 -0.24 9.01
C LYS A 23 9.41 1.07 9.23
N LYS A 24 9.53 1.90 8.18
CA LYS A 24 10.17 3.22 8.26
C LYS A 24 9.52 4.11 9.31
N ALA A 25 8.19 4.11 9.39
CA ALA A 25 7.47 4.84 10.41
C ALA A 25 7.83 4.39 11.84
N THR A 26 8.09 3.10 12.03
CA THR A 26 8.49 2.54 13.33
C THR A 26 9.92 2.93 13.67
N GLU A 27 10.83 2.83 12.69
CA GLU A 27 12.24 3.20 12.85
C GLU A 27 12.41 4.66 13.26
N VAL A 28 11.66 5.58 12.63
CA VAL A 28 11.81 7.02 12.89
C VAL A 28 10.88 7.55 13.99
N CYS A 29 9.97 6.75 14.57
CA CYS A 29 8.97 7.29 15.51
C CYS A 29 9.52 7.88 16.81
N LEU A 30 10.71 7.44 17.22
CA LEU A 30 11.37 7.93 18.43
C LEU A 30 12.23 9.16 18.17
N THR A 31 12.69 9.36 16.93
CA THR A 31 13.60 10.44 16.54
C THR A 31 12.89 11.57 15.82
N ASP A 32 11.93 11.26 14.95
CA ASP A 32 11.13 12.22 14.20
C ASP A 32 9.66 11.77 14.09
N ARG A 33 8.83 12.34 14.96
CA ARG A 33 7.40 12.01 15.04
C ARG A 33 6.60 12.49 13.83
N GLU A 34 6.95 13.62 13.24
CA GLU A 34 6.24 14.14 12.06
C GLU A 34 6.55 13.31 10.83
N GLN A 35 7.82 12.92 10.64
CA GLN A 35 8.19 12.01 9.58
C GLN A 35 7.57 10.62 9.76
N ALA A 36 7.51 10.11 11.00
CA ALA A 36 6.80 8.87 11.29
C ALA A 36 5.32 8.94 10.94
N LYS A 37 4.66 10.07 11.22
CA LYS A 37 3.25 10.32 10.86
C LYS A 37 3.06 10.32 9.34
N GLN A 38 3.96 10.95 8.58
CA GLN A 38 3.94 10.94 7.12
C GLN A 38 4.08 9.52 6.56
N PHE A 39 5.02 8.72 7.06
CA PHE A 39 5.17 7.32 6.64
C PHE A 39 3.94 6.47 6.99
N ARG A 40 3.31 6.67 8.15
CA ARG A 40 2.05 5.99 8.50
C ARG A 40 0.93 6.36 7.53
N GLN A 41 0.85 7.62 7.13
CA GLN A 41 -0.14 8.08 6.16
C GLN A 41 0.10 7.43 4.78
N GLN A 42 1.34 7.40 4.31
CA GLN A 42 1.72 6.73 3.06
C GLN A 42 1.41 5.22 3.10
N ALA A 43 1.68 4.56 4.24
CA ALA A 43 1.34 3.15 4.42
C ALA A 43 -0.16 2.88 4.31
N ARG A 44 -0.99 3.75 4.93
CA ARG A 44 -2.46 3.67 4.86
C ARG A 44 -2.97 3.88 3.44
N GLU A 45 -2.43 4.86 2.72
CA GLU A 45 -2.81 5.13 1.33
C GLU A 45 -2.44 3.98 0.39
N ALA A 46 -1.24 3.42 0.54
CA ALA A 46 -0.80 2.25 -0.22
C ALA A 46 -1.73 1.04 0.04
N SER A 47 -2.09 0.80 1.31
CA SER A 47 -3.02 -0.26 1.70
C SER A 47 -4.43 -0.03 1.12
N LYS A 48 -4.96 1.20 1.21
CA LYS A 48 -6.26 1.55 0.63
C LYS A 48 -6.29 1.33 -0.88
N ARG A 49 -5.24 1.76 -1.59
CA ARG A 49 -5.11 1.53 -3.04
C ARG A 49 -5.04 0.04 -3.37
N CYS A 50 -4.32 -0.74 -2.56
CA CYS A 50 -4.27 -2.20 -2.69
C CYS A 50 -5.68 -2.82 -2.59
N GLN A 51 -6.47 -2.44 -1.58
CA GLN A 51 -7.84 -2.93 -1.39
C GLN A 51 -8.76 -2.59 -2.58
N ILE A 52 -8.65 -1.38 -3.13
CA ILE A 52 -9.42 -0.97 -4.32
C ILE A 52 -9.09 -1.88 -5.51
N LEU A 53 -7.80 -2.14 -5.77
CA LEU A 53 -7.39 -3.02 -6.87
C LEU A 53 -7.80 -4.48 -6.65
N ILE A 54 -7.81 -4.96 -5.40
CA ILE A 54 -8.32 -6.30 -5.06
C ILE A 54 -9.83 -6.38 -5.38
N GLN A 55 -10.60 -5.35 -5.05
CA GLN A 55 -12.02 -5.29 -5.40
C GLN A 55 -12.24 -5.26 -6.91
N GLU A 56 -11.44 -4.49 -7.65
CA GLU A 56 -11.47 -4.47 -9.12
C GLU A 56 -11.15 -5.85 -9.70
N LEU A 57 -10.10 -6.50 -9.20
CA LEU A 57 -9.70 -7.85 -9.61
C LEU A 57 -10.83 -8.86 -9.38
N LYS A 58 -11.51 -8.79 -8.24
CA LYS A 58 -12.67 -9.64 -7.94
C LYS A 58 -13.81 -9.40 -8.94
N ARG A 59 -14.10 -8.14 -9.28
CA ARG A 59 -15.16 -7.81 -10.27
C ARG A 59 -14.84 -8.33 -11.68
N GLN A 60 -13.58 -8.44 -12.05
CA GLN A 60 -13.16 -8.97 -13.36
C GLN A 60 -13.14 -10.51 -13.41
N GLN A 61 -13.24 -11.18 -12.26
CA GLN A 61 -13.27 -12.65 -12.16
C GLN A 61 -14.68 -13.22 -12.00
N VAL A 62 -15.69 -12.34 -11.89
CA VAL A 62 -17.13 -12.68 -11.93
C VAL A 62 -17.59 -12.62 -13.38
#